data_AF-A0A8D8IXP6-F1
#
_entry.id   AF-A0A8D8IXP6-F1
#
_cell.length_a   1.000
_cell.length_b   1.000
_cell.length_c   1.000
_cell.angle_alpha   90.00
_cell.angle_beta   90.00
_cell.angle_gamma   90.00
#
_symmetry.space_group_name_H-M   'P 1'
#
loop_
_entity.id
_entity.type
_entity.pdbx_description
1 polymer ?
#
loop_
_entity_poly.entity_id
_entity_poly.type
_entity_poly.pdbx_seq_one_letter_code
_entity_poly.pdbx_strand_id
1 'polypeptide(L)'
;NLCYTTLLQPGFNKEKLGLTDDQITRTPANNTFVKASVRKGILPEILESLLGARKRAKADLKVETDPFKRSVLDGRQLALKISANSVYGFTGAQVGKLPCLEISGSVTAYGRTMIEQTKQEVEQRYTAENGYENDAVVIYGDTDSVMVNFGVKSLERSMELGREAAEFVSAKFVKPIKLEFEKVYYPYLLINKKRYAGLYFTRPDKYDKMDCKGIETVRRDNSPLVANMMNSCLQKLLIERNPEGAVEHAKQVIADLLCNRIDISQLVITKELAKTDYAAKQAHVELAAKMKKRDAGSAPKLGDRVPYVIINAAKNTPAYMKAEDPIYVLENCVPIDANYYLENQLSKPLLRIFEPILGDKAESILLRGDHTRTRAVVTSKVGALAAFTKKRDACLGCKALLPVGYEGQAVCQHCKQNEAALYQNELSAQRSLEDRFCRLWTQCQRCQGSLHEEVICTSRDCPIFYMRTKIRMELDTQEKRVGRFGVPSW
;
A
#
# COMPACT_ATOMS: atom_id res chain seq x y z
N ASN A 1 -36.56 -12.82 5.71
CA ASN A 1 -37.57 -12.07 4.94
C ASN A 1 -37.62 -10.60 5.38
N LEU A 2 -36.49 -9.89 5.31
CA LEU A 2 -36.42 -8.47 5.72
C LEU A 2 -36.64 -7.59 4.50
N CYS A 3 -37.67 -6.73 4.53
CA CYS A 3 -38.06 -5.89 3.42
C CYS A 3 -38.94 -4.73 3.92
N TYR A 4 -39.00 -3.63 3.16
CA TYR A 4 -39.96 -2.54 3.39
C TYR A 4 -41.40 -3.04 3.45
N THR A 5 -41.74 -4.01 2.61
CA THR A 5 -43.10 -4.56 2.49
C THR A 5 -43.46 -5.62 3.54
N THR A 6 -42.51 -6.01 4.40
CA THR A 6 -42.69 -7.05 5.43
C THR A 6 -42.39 -6.54 6.85
N LEU A 7 -42.00 -5.28 7.00
CA LEU A 7 -41.76 -4.62 8.29
C LEU A 7 -43.10 -4.32 8.98
N LEU A 8 -43.25 -4.73 10.23
CA LEU A 8 -44.38 -4.35 11.07
C LEU A 8 -44.03 -3.11 11.90
N GLN A 9 -44.92 -2.12 11.86
CA GLN A 9 -44.74 -0.86 12.58
C GLN A 9 -44.78 -1.08 14.10
N PRO A 10 -44.07 -0.25 14.89
CA PRO A 10 -44.20 -0.28 16.36
C PRO A 10 -45.66 -0.11 16.79
N GLY A 11 -46.13 -0.97 17.69
CA GLY A 11 -47.53 -0.94 18.17
C GLY A 11 -48.56 -1.61 17.25
N PHE A 12 -48.12 -2.41 16.26
CA PHE A 12 -49.03 -3.20 15.44
C PHE A 12 -49.92 -4.13 16.30
N ASN A 13 -51.20 -4.24 15.94
CA ASN A 13 -52.13 -5.16 16.58
C ASN A 13 -52.19 -6.46 15.77
N LYS A 14 -51.72 -7.56 16.36
CA LYS A 14 -51.67 -8.90 15.76
C LYS A 14 -53.06 -9.40 15.33
N GLU A 15 -54.05 -9.25 16.20
CA GLU A 15 -55.42 -9.74 15.99
C GLU A 15 -56.12 -9.00 14.85
N LYS A 16 -55.95 -7.67 14.77
CA LYS A 16 -56.49 -6.87 13.65
C LYS A 16 -55.87 -7.24 12.30
N LEU A 17 -54.63 -7.74 12.29
CA LEU A 17 -53.93 -8.15 11.08
C LEU A 17 -54.12 -9.65 10.77
N GLY A 18 -54.83 -10.40 11.63
CA GLY A 18 -55.01 -11.85 11.49
C GLY A 18 -53.69 -12.63 11.54
N LEU A 19 -52.67 -12.10 12.21
CA LEU A 19 -51.33 -12.70 12.26
C LEU A 19 -51.17 -13.55 13.52
N THR A 20 -50.62 -14.74 13.37
CA THR A 20 -50.23 -15.62 14.47
C THR A 20 -48.74 -15.47 14.83
N ASP A 21 -48.34 -15.90 16.02
CA ASP A 21 -46.95 -15.76 16.50
C ASP A 21 -45.94 -16.54 15.64
N ASP A 22 -46.36 -17.68 15.07
CA ASP A 22 -45.55 -18.48 14.15
C ASP A 22 -45.36 -17.80 12.78
N GLN A 23 -46.14 -16.78 12.44
CA GLN A 23 -46.02 -16.03 11.18
C GLN A 23 -45.14 -14.79 11.31
N ILE A 24 -44.63 -14.51 12.50
CA ILE A 24 -43.85 -13.31 12.79
C ILE A 24 -42.41 -13.71 13.18
N THR A 25 -41.45 -12.83 12.96
CA THR A 25 -40.07 -12.99 13.42
C THR A 25 -39.59 -11.68 14.03
N ARG A 26 -39.09 -11.77 15.26
CA ARG A 26 -38.43 -10.66 15.93
C ARG A 26 -36.93 -10.75 15.73
N THR A 27 -36.33 -9.65 15.31
CA THR A 27 -34.89 -9.55 15.07
C THR A 27 -34.14 -9.25 16.37
N PRO A 28 -32.82 -9.50 16.43
CA PRO A 28 -32.00 -9.11 17.59
C PRO A 28 -31.98 -7.59 17.85
N ALA A 29 -32.38 -6.76 16.87
CA ALA A 29 -32.55 -5.32 17.02
C ALA A 29 -33.98 -4.93 17.50
N ASN A 30 -34.77 -5.89 18.00
CA ASN A 30 -36.15 -5.71 18.45
C ASN A 30 -37.18 -5.29 17.39
N ASN A 31 -36.79 -5.21 16.11
CA ASN A 31 -37.72 -4.98 15.00
C ASN A 31 -38.45 -6.26 14.62
N THR A 32 -39.70 -6.11 14.16
CA THR A 32 -40.59 -7.24 13.89
C THR A 32 -40.94 -7.30 12.40
N PHE A 33 -40.83 -8.49 11.80
CA PHE A 33 -41.12 -8.73 10.39
C PHE A 33 -42.04 -9.93 10.22
N VAL A 34 -42.83 -9.92 9.16
CA VAL A 34 -43.66 -11.07 8.78
C VAL A 34 -42.83 -12.12 8.04
N LYS A 35 -43.09 -13.41 8.28
CA LYS A 35 -42.47 -14.53 7.56
C LYS A 35 -42.93 -14.60 6.11
N ALA A 36 -42.15 -15.30 5.29
CA ALA A 36 -42.41 -15.45 3.86
C ALA A 36 -43.71 -16.20 3.54
N SER A 37 -44.24 -16.99 4.48
CA SER A 37 -45.52 -17.70 4.35
C SER A 37 -46.71 -16.78 4.18
N VAL A 38 -46.65 -15.55 4.73
CA VAL A 38 -47.71 -14.55 4.58
C VAL A 38 -47.42 -13.62 3.41
N ARG A 39 -46.17 -13.13 3.30
CA ARG A 39 -45.75 -12.21 2.23
C ARG A 39 -44.27 -12.36 1.93
N LYS A 40 -43.92 -12.61 0.67
CA LYS A 40 -42.52 -12.53 0.20
C LYS A 40 -42.13 -11.05 0.01
N GLY A 41 -40.99 -10.65 0.55
CA GLY A 41 -40.47 -9.30 0.38
C GLY A 41 -39.83 -9.08 -1.00
N ILE A 42 -39.93 -7.85 -1.53
CA ILE A 42 -39.30 -7.46 -2.80
C ILE A 42 -37.76 -7.43 -2.74
N LEU A 43 -37.17 -7.04 -1.60
CA LEU A 43 -35.69 -7.02 -1.47
C LEU A 43 -35.08 -8.43 -1.57
N PRO A 44 -35.63 -9.48 -0.91
CA PRO A 44 -35.23 -10.87 -1.16
C PRO A 44 -35.22 -11.27 -2.64
N GLU A 45 -36.25 -10.90 -3.42
CA GLU A 45 -36.33 -11.25 -4.85
C GLU A 45 -35.24 -10.57 -5.68
N ILE A 46 -34.99 -9.29 -5.43
CA ILE A 46 -33.90 -8.54 -6.07
C ILE A 46 -32.54 -9.20 -5.76
N LEU A 47 -32.32 -9.56 -4.49
CA LEU A 47 -31.08 -10.21 -4.06
C LEU A 47 -30.93 -11.62 -4.64
N GLU A 48 -32.00 -12.42 -4.72
CA GLU A 48 -32.00 -13.73 -5.38
C GLU A 48 -31.55 -13.62 -6.84
N SER A 49 -32.05 -12.63 -7.57
CA SER A 49 -31.66 -12.36 -8.96
C SER A 49 -30.17 -11.97 -9.08
N LEU A 50 -29.70 -11.02 -8.26
CA LEU A 50 -28.30 -10.57 -8.25
C LEU A 50 -27.34 -11.69 -7.85
N LEU A 51 -27.68 -12.49 -6.84
CA LEU A 51 -26.89 -13.63 -6.39
C LEU A 51 -26.86 -14.74 -7.44
N GLY A 52 -27.98 -15.00 -8.11
CA GLY A 52 -28.06 -15.93 -9.24
C GLY A 52 -27.16 -15.52 -10.40
N ALA A 53 -27.18 -14.24 -10.77
CA ALA A 53 -26.28 -13.68 -11.79
C ALA A 53 -24.80 -13.80 -11.38
N ARG A 54 -24.49 -13.48 -10.13
CA ARG A 54 -23.12 -13.61 -9.60
C ARG A 54 -22.64 -15.06 -9.57
N LYS A 55 -23.52 -16.01 -9.24
CA LYS A 55 -23.20 -17.45 -9.26
C LYS A 55 -22.79 -17.91 -10.67
N ARG A 56 -23.51 -17.46 -11.71
CA ARG A 56 -23.14 -17.72 -13.11
C ARG A 56 -21.78 -17.12 -13.47
N ALA A 57 -21.56 -15.84 -13.14
CA ALA A 57 -20.27 -15.19 -13.41
C ALA A 57 -19.08 -15.89 -12.72
N LYS A 58 -19.26 -16.40 -11.49
CA LYS A 58 -18.23 -17.21 -10.81
C LYS A 58 -18.03 -18.58 -11.46
N ALA A 59 -19.04 -19.17 -12.07
CA ALA A 59 -18.90 -20.42 -12.81
C ALA A 59 -18.08 -20.21 -14.08
N ASP A 60 -18.35 -19.14 -14.83
CA ASP A 60 -17.56 -18.74 -16.01
C ASP A 60 -16.09 -18.52 -15.63
N LEU A 61 -15.83 -17.82 -14.51
CA LEU A 61 -14.47 -17.57 -14.00
C LEU A 61 -13.70 -18.85 -13.65
N LYS A 62 -14.38 -19.91 -13.21
CA LYS A 62 -13.71 -21.17 -12.82
C LYS A 62 -13.13 -21.91 -14.02
N VAL A 63 -13.80 -21.86 -15.16
CA VAL A 63 -13.40 -22.60 -16.38
C VAL A 63 -12.45 -21.82 -17.28
N GLU A 64 -12.38 -20.49 -17.15
CA GLU A 64 -11.51 -19.64 -17.96
C GLU A 64 -10.03 -19.82 -17.60
N THR A 65 -9.16 -19.97 -18.59
CA THR A 65 -7.72 -20.18 -18.40
C THR A 65 -6.90 -18.92 -18.66
N ASP A 66 -7.38 -18.02 -19.51
CA ASP A 66 -6.64 -16.80 -19.87
C ASP A 66 -6.54 -15.82 -18.68
N PRO A 67 -5.34 -15.43 -18.22
CA PRO A 67 -5.18 -14.58 -17.04
C PRO A 67 -5.87 -13.22 -17.16
N PHE A 68 -5.86 -12.62 -18.35
CA PHE A 68 -6.48 -11.31 -18.58
C PHE A 68 -8.01 -11.44 -18.51
N LYS A 69 -8.61 -12.38 -19.22
CA LYS A 69 -10.06 -12.64 -19.14
C LYS A 69 -10.51 -13.05 -17.75
N ARG A 70 -9.71 -13.85 -17.02
CA ARG A 70 -9.98 -14.17 -15.61
C ARG A 70 -10.06 -12.89 -14.76
N SER A 71 -9.17 -11.92 -14.97
CA SER A 71 -9.22 -10.64 -14.25
C SER A 71 -10.48 -9.83 -14.58
N VAL A 72 -10.91 -9.82 -15.84
CA VAL A 72 -12.14 -9.14 -16.28
C VAL A 72 -13.38 -9.81 -15.68
N LEU A 73 -13.44 -11.15 -15.71
CA LEU A 73 -14.53 -11.93 -15.11
C LEU A 73 -14.58 -11.78 -13.58
N ASP A 74 -13.41 -11.68 -12.92
CA ASP A 74 -13.36 -11.36 -11.50
C ASP A 74 -13.88 -9.94 -11.22
N GLY A 75 -13.53 -8.96 -12.06
CA GLY A 75 -14.13 -7.62 -12.03
C GLY A 75 -15.66 -7.65 -12.17
N ARG A 76 -16.18 -8.47 -13.10
CA ARG A 76 -17.63 -8.65 -13.30
C ARG A 76 -18.32 -9.25 -12.07
N GLN A 77 -17.80 -10.31 -11.47
CA GLN A 77 -18.42 -10.89 -10.26
C GLN A 77 -18.32 -9.93 -9.06
N LEU A 78 -17.24 -9.14 -8.98
CA LEU A 78 -17.05 -8.14 -7.94
C LEU A 78 -18.06 -7.00 -8.08
N ALA A 79 -18.32 -6.52 -9.29
CA ALA A 79 -19.35 -5.52 -9.56
C ALA A 79 -20.73 -6.01 -9.10
N LEU A 80 -21.10 -7.25 -9.44
CA LEU A 80 -22.36 -7.87 -8.98
C LEU A 80 -22.42 -7.99 -7.45
N LYS A 81 -21.30 -8.33 -6.80
CA LYS A 81 -21.20 -8.34 -5.33
C LYS A 81 -21.44 -6.94 -4.75
N ILE A 82 -20.83 -5.90 -5.33
CA ILE A 82 -20.98 -4.52 -4.90
C ILE A 82 -22.44 -4.09 -5.05
N SER A 83 -23.10 -4.38 -6.18
CA SER A 83 -24.52 -4.09 -6.38
C SER A 83 -25.39 -4.76 -5.32
N ALA A 84 -25.16 -6.05 -5.02
CA ALA A 84 -25.92 -6.76 -3.98
C ALA A 84 -25.71 -6.12 -2.59
N ASN A 85 -24.48 -5.77 -2.23
CA ASN A 85 -24.19 -5.07 -0.97
C ASN A 85 -24.79 -3.66 -0.92
N SER A 86 -24.86 -2.98 -2.07
CA SER A 86 -25.47 -1.65 -2.19
C SER A 86 -26.98 -1.67 -1.95
N VAL A 87 -27.67 -2.79 -2.20
CA VAL A 87 -29.10 -2.94 -1.83
C VAL A 87 -29.27 -2.79 -0.32
N TYR A 88 -28.43 -3.45 0.48
CA TYR A 88 -28.41 -3.25 1.94
C TYR A 88 -28.03 -1.81 2.30
N GLY A 89 -26.98 -1.25 1.68
CA GLY A 89 -26.53 0.12 1.95
C GLY A 89 -27.59 1.19 1.66
N PHE A 90 -28.42 0.97 0.62
CA PHE A 90 -29.53 1.84 0.26
C PHE A 90 -30.56 1.96 1.41
N THR A 91 -30.83 0.86 2.12
CA THR A 91 -31.76 0.89 3.27
C THR A 91 -31.24 1.74 4.44
N GLY A 92 -29.92 1.85 4.61
CA GLY A 92 -29.30 2.62 5.70
C GLY A 92 -28.97 4.09 5.35
N ALA A 93 -29.15 4.51 4.09
CA ALA A 93 -28.72 5.83 3.64
C ALA A 93 -29.71 6.93 4.06
N GLN A 94 -29.44 7.60 5.19
CA GLN A 94 -30.25 8.72 5.70
C GLN A 94 -30.37 9.87 4.69
N VAL A 95 -29.26 10.18 4.00
CA VAL A 95 -29.26 11.08 2.84
C VAL A 95 -29.51 10.23 1.60
N GLY A 96 -30.77 9.94 1.33
CA GLY A 96 -31.20 9.04 0.27
C GLY A 96 -32.69 9.21 -0.05
N LYS A 97 -33.21 8.38 -0.96
CA LYS A 97 -34.62 8.47 -1.37
C LYS A 97 -35.59 7.72 -0.46
N LEU A 98 -35.16 6.62 0.17
CA LEU A 98 -36.03 5.74 0.97
C LEU A 98 -35.27 5.04 2.10
N PRO A 99 -34.79 5.77 3.13
CA PRO A 99 -34.14 5.15 4.29
C PRO A 99 -35.12 4.30 5.11
N CYS A 100 -34.66 3.15 5.58
CA CYS A 100 -35.33 2.33 6.59
C CYS A 100 -34.26 1.72 7.51
N LEU A 101 -34.00 2.43 8.60
CA LEU A 101 -32.92 2.11 9.53
C LEU A 101 -33.18 0.80 10.27
N GLU A 102 -34.44 0.43 10.45
CA GLU A 102 -34.89 -0.81 11.08
C GLU A 102 -34.36 -2.05 10.34
N ILE A 103 -34.38 -2.02 9.00
CA ILE A 103 -33.83 -3.09 8.18
C ILE A 103 -32.31 -3.15 8.35
N SER A 104 -31.61 -2.02 8.15
CA SER A 104 -30.15 -1.98 8.24
C SER A 104 -29.64 -2.37 9.65
N GLY A 105 -30.28 -1.88 10.71
CA GLY A 105 -30.01 -2.22 12.10
C GLY A 105 -30.21 -3.70 12.37
N SER A 106 -31.30 -4.29 11.86
CA SER A 106 -31.57 -5.72 12.00
C SER A 106 -30.52 -6.59 11.28
N VAL A 107 -30.11 -6.22 10.07
CA VAL A 107 -29.06 -6.94 9.33
C VAL A 107 -27.74 -6.92 10.08
N THR A 108 -27.30 -5.77 10.59
CA THR A 108 -26.04 -5.69 11.35
C THR A 108 -26.13 -6.43 12.69
N ALA A 109 -27.30 -6.44 13.33
CA ALA A 109 -27.51 -7.17 14.57
C ALA A 109 -27.42 -8.69 14.33
N TYR A 110 -28.08 -9.21 13.28
CA TYR A 110 -27.91 -10.60 12.87
C TYR A 110 -26.45 -10.93 12.55
N GLY A 111 -25.73 -10.04 11.84
CA GLY A 111 -24.31 -10.23 11.55
C GLY A 111 -23.48 -10.42 12.82
N ARG A 112 -23.68 -9.57 13.83
CA ARG A 112 -23.00 -9.66 15.14
C ARG A 112 -23.36 -10.93 15.90
N THR A 113 -24.63 -11.33 15.92
CA THR A 113 -25.04 -12.55 16.63
C THR A 113 -24.51 -13.81 15.95
N MET A 114 -24.50 -13.85 14.62
CA MET A 114 -24.03 -15.02 13.87
C MET A 114 -22.51 -15.23 14.01
N ILE A 115 -21.70 -14.16 13.99
CA ILE A 115 -20.25 -14.30 14.17
C ILE A 115 -19.89 -14.70 15.61
N GLU A 116 -20.61 -14.18 16.60
CA GLU A 116 -20.43 -14.57 18.00
C GLU A 116 -20.83 -16.04 18.22
N GLN A 117 -21.98 -16.46 17.67
CA GLN A 117 -22.39 -17.86 17.70
C GLN A 117 -21.37 -18.76 16.99
N THR A 118 -20.83 -18.34 15.85
CA THR A 118 -19.79 -19.09 15.13
C THR A 118 -18.54 -19.27 15.98
N LYS A 119 -18.09 -18.23 16.68
CA LYS A 119 -16.96 -18.32 17.61
C LYS A 119 -17.24 -19.35 18.71
N GLN A 120 -18.40 -19.23 19.37
CA GLN A 120 -18.76 -20.11 20.49
C GLN A 120 -18.85 -21.58 20.07
N GLU A 121 -19.51 -21.87 18.94
CA GLU A 121 -19.65 -23.24 18.44
C GLU A 121 -18.29 -23.88 18.07
N VAL A 122 -17.36 -23.09 17.53
CA VAL A 122 -16.00 -23.58 17.22
C VAL A 122 -15.20 -23.83 18.50
N GLU A 123 -15.14 -22.87 19.42
CA GLU A 123 -14.36 -23.01 20.66
C GLU A 123 -14.92 -24.09 21.59
N GLN A 124 -16.24 -24.36 21.56
CA GLN A 124 -16.84 -25.43 22.35
C GLN A 124 -16.64 -26.82 21.73
N ARG A 125 -16.67 -26.94 20.39
CA ARG A 125 -16.59 -28.24 19.71
C ARG A 125 -15.17 -28.78 19.67
N TYR A 126 -14.21 -27.94 19.30
CA TYR A 126 -12.83 -28.33 19.01
C TYR A 126 -11.95 -28.17 20.24
N THR A 127 -12.15 -29.04 21.23
CA THR A 127 -11.39 -29.08 22.48
C THR A 127 -10.75 -30.44 22.70
N ALA A 128 -9.70 -30.47 23.52
CA ALA A 128 -9.04 -31.70 23.95
C ALA A 128 -10.03 -32.65 24.69
N GLU A 129 -10.96 -32.09 25.47
CA GLU A 129 -12.02 -32.84 26.15
C GLU A 129 -12.95 -33.59 25.18
N ASN A 130 -13.19 -33.00 24.00
CA ASN A 130 -14.01 -33.59 22.94
C ASN A 130 -13.23 -34.53 22.00
N GLY A 131 -11.99 -34.89 22.37
CA GLY A 131 -11.15 -35.83 21.63
C GLY A 131 -10.32 -35.22 20.50
N TYR A 132 -10.17 -33.89 20.45
CA TYR A 132 -9.27 -33.23 19.49
C TYR A 132 -7.85 -33.08 20.03
N GLU A 133 -6.87 -32.83 19.15
CA GLU A 133 -5.45 -32.78 19.51
C GLU A 133 -5.10 -31.59 20.42
N ASN A 134 -5.78 -30.46 20.25
CA ASN A 134 -5.59 -29.24 21.04
C ASN A 134 -6.92 -28.46 21.13
N ASP A 135 -6.98 -27.51 22.06
CA ASP A 135 -8.08 -26.55 22.13
C ASP A 135 -7.95 -25.50 21.02
N ALA A 136 -8.99 -25.40 20.19
CA ALA A 136 -9.06 -24.39 19.15
C ALA A 136 -9.41 -23.02 19.74
N VAL A 137 -8.72 -21.99 19.28
CA VAL A 137 -8.92 -20.61 19.74
C VAL A 137 -9.19 -19.69 18.55
N VAL A 138 -10.24 -18.87 18.63
CA VAL A 138 -10.48 -17.85 17.60
C VAL A 138 -9.57 -16.66 17.86
N ILE A 139 -8.54 -16.52 17.01
CA ILE A 139 -7.50 -15.48 17.15
C ILE A 139 -7.89 -14.13 16.55
N TYR A 140 -8.80 -14.13 15.57
CA TYR A 140 -9.25 -12.90 14.92
C TYR A 140 -10.61 -13.08 14.24
N GLY A 141 -11.37 -12.01 14.12
CA GLY A 141 -12.60 -11.96 13.33
C GLY A 141 -12.86 -10.57 12.77
N ASP A 142 -13.33 -10.48 11.53
CA ASP A 142 -13.65 -9.22 10.86
C ASP A 142 -15.00 -9.30 10.14
N THR A 143 -16.09 -9.10 10.89
CA THR A 143 -17.49 -9.03 10.44
C THR A 143 -18.08 -10.29 9.78
N ASP A 144 -17.41 -10.89 8.81
CA ASP A 144 -17.87 -12.02 8.00
C ASP A 144 -16.88 -13.20 7.96
N SER A 145 -15.77 -13.08 8.67
CA SER A 145 -14.71 -14.09 8.75
C SER A 145 -14.26 -14.32 10.18
N VAL A 146 -13.93 -15.57 10.48
CA VAL A 146 -13.29 -16.01 11.72
C VAL A 146 -11.98 -16.72 11.39
N MET A 147 -10.92 -16.40 12.11
CA MET A 147 -9.61 -17.03 11.98
C MET A 147 -9.38 -17.86 13.23
N VAL A 148 -9.31 -19.18 13.04
CA VAL A 148 -9.21 -20.16 14.10
C VAL A 148 -7.81 -20.74 14.11
N ASN A 149 -7.17 -20.74 15.28
CA ASN A 149 -5.95 -21.48 15.53
C ASN A 149 -6.32 -22.83 16.15
N PHE A 150 -6.19 -23.92 15.39
CA PHE A 150 -6.46 -25.28 15.86
C PHE A 150 -5.31 -25.90 16.66
N GLY A 151 -4.16 -25.21 16.83
CA GLY A 151 -3.00 -25.72 17.56
C GLY A 151 -2.21 -26.83 16.85
N VAL A 152 -2.63 -27.25 15.66
CA VAL A 152 -1.99 -28.32 14.89
C VAL A 152 -0.80 -27.78 14.08
N LYS A 153 0.24 -28.62 13.90
CA LYS A 153 1.47 -28.24 13.18
C LYS A 153 1.43 -28.54 11.68
N SER A 154 0.57 -29.46 11.24
CA SER A 154 0.39 -29.80 9.82
C SER A 154 -0.63 -28.87 9.16
N LEU A 155 -0.27 -28.43 7.95
CA LEU A 155 -1.13 -27.56 7.16
C LEU A 155 -2.31 -28.33 6.56
N GLU A 156 -2.09 -29.59 6.19
CA GLU A 156 -3.12 -30.53 5.74
C GLU A 156 -4.18 -30.73 6.82
N ARG A 157 -3.73 -31.03 8.06
CA ARG A 157 -4.63 -31.21 9.21
C ARG A 157 -5.42 -29.93 9.52
N SER A 158 -4.77 -28.77 9.43
CA SER A 158 -5.44 -27.47 9.60
C SER A 158 -6.54 -27.26 8.55
N MET A 159 -6.30 -27.67 7.30
CA MET A 159 -7.29 -27.56 6.23
C MET A 159 -8.46 -28.53 6.41
N GLU A 160 -8.20 -29.75 6.88
CA GLU A 160 -9.25 -30.74 7.18
C GLU A 160 -10.18 -30.22 8.28
N LEU A 161 -9.62 -29.81 9.43
CA LEU A 161 -10.39 -29.26 10.55
C LEU A 161 -11.14 -27.98 10.14
N GLY A 162 -10.53 -27.14 9.31
CA GLY A 162 -11.19 -25.94 8.77
C GLY A 162 -12.41 -26.26 7.91
N ARG A 163 -12.36 -27.32 7.07
CA ARG A 163 -13.51 -27.77 6.27
C ARG A 163 -14.59 -28.38 7.14
N GLU A 164 -14.22 -29.24 8.09
CA GLU A 164 -15.14 -29.83 9.07
C GLU A 164 -15.87 -28.74 9.87
N ALA A 165 -15.13 -27.75 10.38
CA ALA A 165 -15.70 -26.63 11.14
C ALA A 165 -16.67 -25.79 10.30
N ALA A 166 -16.33 -25.53 9.03
CA ALA A 166 -17.20 -24.78 8.14
C ALA A 166 -18.53 -25.51 7.88
N GLU A 167 -18.50 -26.83 7.68
CA GLU A 167 -19.70 -27.64 7.49
C GLU A 167 -20.54 -27.76 8.77
N PHE A 168 -19.89 -28.05 9.90
CA PHE A 168 -20.53 -28.13 11.21
C PHE A 168 -21.29 -26.85 11.57
N VAL A 169 -20.62 -25.70 11.47
CA VAL A 169 -21.23 -24.40 11.78
C VAL A 169 -22.34 -24.06 10.78
N SER A 170 -22.16 -24.39 9.49
CA SER A 170 -23.20 -24.15 8.47
C SER A 170 -24.51 -24.87 8.79
N ALA A 171 -24.45 -26.07 9.38
CA ALA A 171 -25.63 -26.85 9.73
C ALA A 171 -26.49 -26.21 10.84
N LYS A 172 -25.93 -25.29 11.63
CA LYS A 172 -26.62 -24.58 12.72
C LYS A 172 -27.44 -23.38 12.25
N PHE A 173 -27.22 -22.91 11.01
CA PHE A 173 -27.87 -21.73 10.46
C PHE A 173 -28.96 -22.07 9.44
N VAL A 174 -29.90 -21.14 9.26
CA VAL A 174 -30.97 -21.29 8.26
C VAL A 174 -30.42 -21.11 6.84
N LYS A 175 -30.87 -21.95 5.91
CA LYS A 175 -30.56 -21.78 4.48
C LYS A 175 -31.07 -20.40 4.01
N PRO A 176 -30.33 -19.66 3.16
CA PRO A 176 -29.13 -20.04 2.40
C PRO A 176 -27.79 -19.68 3.07
N ILE A 177 -27.76 -19.44 4.39
CA ILE A 177 -26.53 -19.09 5.11
C ILE A 177 -25.61 -20.30 5.13
N LYS A 178 -24.37 -20.11 4.67
CA LYS A 178 -23.34 -21.15 4.61
C LYS A 178 -21.98 -20.52 4.90
N LEU A 179 -21.25 -21.12 5.83
CA LEU A 179 -19.84 -20.84 6.06
C LEU A 179 -19.01 -21.71 5.12
N GLU A 180 -17.97 -21.14 4.52
CA GLU A 180 -17.08 -21.87 3.61
C GLU A 180 -15.65 -21.73 4.12
N PHE A 181 -14.93 -22.87 4.18
CA PHE A 181 -13.50 -22.84 4.36
C PHE A 181 -12.84 -22.17 3.14
N GLU A 182 -12.02 -21.16 3.37
CA GLU A 182 -11.38 -20.40 2.29
C GLU A 182 -9.89 -20.70 2.17
N LYS A 183 -9.15 -20.74 3.29
CA LYS A 183 -7.69 -20.71 3.31
C LYS A 183 -7.09 -21.04 4.68
N VAL A 184 -5.81 -21.40 4.69
CA VAL A 184 -4.93 -21.40 5.87
C VAL A 184 -3.83 -20.34 5.70
N TYR A 185 -3.46 -19.66 6.77
CA TYR A 185 -2.26 -18.81 6.81
C TYR A 185 -1.11 -19.52 7.53
N TYR A 186 0.04 -19.65 6.88
CA TYR A 186 1.23 -20.22 7.51
C TYR A 186 2.54 -19.74 6.86
N PRO A 187 3.33 -18.86 7.49
CA PRO A 187 3.09 -18.20 8.78
C PRO A 187 2.01 -17.09 8.70
N TYR A 188 1.56 -16.64 9.87
CA TYR A 188 0.58 -15.58 10.05
C TYR A 188 1.12 -14.49 10.98
N LEU A 189 0.97 -13.23 10.59
CA LEU A 189 1.37 -12.04 11.34
C LEU A 189 0.17 -11.10 11.48
N LEU A 190 -0.43 -11.09 12.67
CA LEU A 190 -1.50 -10.17 13.03
C LEU A 190 -0.90 -8.96 13.76
N ILE A 191 -1.00 -7.78 13.16
CA ILE A 191 -0.47 -6.54 13.74
C ILE A 191 -1.56 -5.82 14.53
N ASN A 192 -2.71 -5.61 13.90
CA ASN A 192 -3.82 -4.84 14.46
C ASN A 192 -5.12 -5.21 13.72
N LYS A 193 -6.24 -4.68 14.20
CA LYS A 193 -7.53 -4.80 13.49
C LYS A 193 -7.39 -4.28 12.05
N LYS A 194 -7.81 -5.10 11.09
CA LYS A 194 -7.69 -4.90 9.63
C LYS A 194 -6.26 -4.72 9.11
N ARG A 195 -5.25 -5.16 9.88
CA ARG A 195 -3.83 -5.06 9.55
C ARG A 195 -3.12 -6.38 9.85
N TYR A 196 -2.95 -7.20 8.84
CA TYR A 196 -2.28 -8.49 8.96
C TYR A 196 -1.60 -8.90 7.65
N ALA A 197 -0.61 -9.78 7.78
CA ALA A 197 0.08 -10.40 6.65
C ALA A 197 0.22 -11.91 6.90
N GLY A 198 0.27 -12.69 5.83
CA GLY A 198 0.53 -14.13 5.94
C GLY A 198 0.68 -14.79 4.58
N LEU A 199 1.24 -15.99 4.56
CA LEU A 199 1.28 -16.78 3.34
C LEU A 199 -0.06 -17.50 3.16
N TYR A 200 -0.67 -17.30 2.01
CA TYR A 200 -2.01 -17.75 1.67
C TYR A 200 -1.95 -19.15 1.06
N PHE A 201 -2.57 -20.14 1.70
CA PHE A 201 -2.64 -21.52 1.20
C PHE A 201 -4.09 -21.93 0.94
N THR A 202 -4.40 -22.30 -0.31
CA THR A 202 -5.63 -23.03 -0.69
C THR A 202 -5.40 -24.54 -0.82
N ARG A 203 -4.14 -24.94 -1.01
CA ARG A 203 -3.69 -26.32 -1.16
C ARG A 203 -2.45 -26.54 -0.29
N PRO A 204 -2.19 -27.77 0.16
CA PRO A 204 -1.13 -28.02 1.14
C PRO A 204 0.30 -27.93 0.60
N ASP A 205 0.47 -28.14 -0.71
CA ASP A 205 1.75 -28.26 -1.38
C ASP A 205 2.52 -26.93 -1.50
N LYS A 206 1.81 -25.83 -1.77
CA LYS A 206 2.43 -24.55 -2.10
C LYS A 206 1.54 -23.38 -1.71
N TYR A 207 2.16 -22.32 -1.18
CA TYR A 207 1.48 -21.05 -0.99
C TYR A 207 1.13 -20.40 -2.33
N ASP A 208 -0.05 -19.80 -2.41
CA ASP A 208 -0.52 -19.11 -3.61
C ASP A 208 0.11 -17.72 -3.72
N LYS A 209 0.15 -16.98 -2.60
CA LYS A 209 0.71 -15.62 -2.51
C LYS A 209 0.95 -15.19 -1.07
N MET A 210 1.73 -14.13 -0.89
CA MET A 210 1.76 -13.38 0.35
C MET A 210 0.57 -12.41 0.36
N ASP A 211 -0.36 -12.59 1.31
CA ASP A 211 -1.52 -11.73 1.45
C ASP A 211 -1.24 -10.64 2.48
N CYS A 212 -1.44 -9.39 2.06
CA CYS A 212 -1.16 -8.20 2.84
C CYS A 212 -2.44 -7.38 2.96
N LYS A 213 -3.04 -7.31 4.15
CA LYS A 213 -4.29 -6.57 4.38
C LYS A 213 -4.03 -5.33 5.22
N GLY A 214 -4.37 -4.16 4.69
CA GLY A 214 -4.36 -2.87 5.40
C GLY A 214 -2.99 -2.34 5.84
N ILE A 215 -1.92 -3.08 5.55
CA ILE A 215 -0.53 -2.66 5.78
C ILE A 215 -0.03 -1.77 4.64
N GLU A 216 1.11 -1.14 4.86
CA GLU A 216 1.65 -0.07 4.01
C GLU A 216 2.01 -0.52 2.59
N THR A 217 2.17 -1.82 2.34
CA THR A 217 2.50 -2.40 1.02
C THR A 217 1.39 -2.27 -0.01
N VAL A 218 0.12 -2.20 0.42
CA VAL A 218 -1.07 -2.09 -0.45
C VAL A 218 -1.71 -0.71 -0.41
N ARG A 219 -1.14 0.19 0.41
CA ARG A 219 -1.62 1.55 0.61
C ARG A 219 -0.97 2.50 -0.40
N ARG A 220 -1.76 3.41 -0.98
CA ARG A 220 -1.31 4.35 -2.02
C ARG A 220 -0.89 5.72 -1.48
N ASP A 221 -1.01 5.95 -0.19
CA ASP A 221 -0.71 7.24 0.47
C ASP A 221 0.73 7.36 0.96
N ASN A 222 1.53 6.30 0.81
CA ASN A 222 2.95 6.26 1.17
C ASN A 222 3.84 6.34 -0.07
N SER A 223 5.11 6.65 0.12
CA SER A 223 6.08 6.60 -0.99
C SER A 223 6.38 5.15 -1.39
N PRO A 224 6.75 4.88 -2.67
CA PRO A 224 7.10 3.54 -3.14
C PRO A 224 8.23 2.89 -2.33
N LEU A 225 9.16 3.67 -1.78
CA LEU A 225 10.21 3.19 -0.87
C LEU A 225 9.64 2.37 0.29
N VAL A 226 8.58 2.88 0.93
CA VAL A 226 7.95 2.23 2.09
C VAL A 226 7.36 0.89 1.66
N ALA A 227 6.59 0.87 0.57
CA ALA A 227 5.95 -0.34 0.09
C ALA A 227 6.98 -1.41 -0.33
N ASN A 228 8.04 -0.99 -1.04
CA ASN A 228 9.09 -1.89 -1.50
C ASN A 228 9.90 -2.45 -0.34
N MET A 229 10.33 -1.61 0.60
CA MET A 229 11.06 -2.03 1.80
C MET A 229 10.22 -2.99 2.65
N MET A 230 8.95 -2.66 2.91
CA MET A 230 8.06 -3.51 3.70
C MET A 230 7.80 -4.86 3.01
N ASN A 231 7.61 -4.88 1.69
CA ASN A 231 7.46 -6.13 0.93
C ASN A 231 8.71 -6.99 1.03
N SER A 232 9.90 -6.42 0.83
CA SER A 232 11.17 -7.14 0.95
C SER A 232 11.38 -7.68 2.37
N CYS A 233 11.15 -6.87 3.40
CA CYS A 233 11.24 -7.33 4.79
C CYS A 233 10.23 -8.47 5.08
N LEU A 234 8.98 -8.36 4.63
CA LEU A 234 7.98 -9.42 4.82
C LEU A 234 8.32 -10.70 4.05
N GLN A 235 8.88 -10.61 2.85
CA GLN A 235 9.37 -11.79 2.13
C GLN A 235 10.48 -12.49 2.92
N LYS A 236 11.45 -11.73 3.44
CA LYS A 236 12.53 -12.28 4.27
C LYS A 236 12.03 -12.90 5.57
N LEU A 237 11.03 -12.29 6.20
CA LEU A 237 10.46 -12.78 7.46
C LEU A 237 9.54 -13.99 7.26
N LEU A 238 8.61 -13.94 6.30
CA LEU A 238 7.55 -14.94 6.15
C LEU A 238 7.93 -16.10 5.22
N ILE A 239 8.75 -15.84 4.18
CA ILE A 239 9.16 -16.85 3.19
C ILE A 239 10.53 -17.41 3.56
N GLU A 240 11.55 -16.55 3.63
CA GLU A 240 12.93 -16.99 3.89
C GLU A 240 13.14 -17.38 5.37
N ARG A 241 12.25 -16.96 6.28
CA ARG A 241 12.35 -17.14 7.73
C ARG A 241 13.70 -16.67 8.28
N ASN A 242 14.17 -15.53 7.78
CA ASN A 242 15.47 -14.94 8.11
C ASN A 242 15.30 -13.51 8.68
N PRO A 243 15.04 -13.36 9.99
CA PRO A 243 14.93 -12.07 10.65
C PRO A 243 16.19 -11.20 10.54
N GLU A 244 17.37 -11.80 10.63
CA GLU A 244 18.65 -11.09 10.55
C GLU A 244 18.85 -10.46 9.17
N GLY A 245 18.56 -11.21 8.12
CA GLY A 245 18.59 -10.72 6.74
C GLY A 245 17.56 -9.61 6.48
N ALA A 246 16.40 -9.67 7.13
CA ALA A 246 15.38 -8.62 7.06
C ALA A 246 15.84 -7.33 7.76
N VAL A 247 16.50 -7.45 8.92
CA VAL A 247 17.09 -6.32 9.66
C VAL A 247 18.21 -5.68 8.86
N GLU A 248 19.11 -6.48 8.29
CA GLU A 248 20.25 -5.95 7.52
C GLU A 248 19.77 -5.21 6.26
N HIS A 249 18.78 -5.77 5.56
CA HIS A 249 18.14 -5.08 4.44
C HIS A 249 17.53 -3.74 4.90
N ALA A 250 16.84 -3.72 6.03
CA ALA A 250 16.24 -2.50 6.55
C ALA A 250 17.30 -1.43 6.88
N LYS A 251 18.40 -1.82 7.52
CA LYS A 251 19.52 -0.93 7.84
C LYS A 251 20.18 -0.36 6.59
N GLN A 252 20.40 -1.19 5.57
CA GLN A 252 20.98 -0.76 4.30
C GLN A 252 20.10 0.30 3.61
N VAL A 253 18.79 0.09 3.53
CA VAL A 253 17.86 1.06 2.92
C VAL A 253 17.83 2.37 3.72
N ILE A 254 17.89 2.31 5.05
CA ILE A 254 17.97 3.50 5.91
C ILE A 254 19.29 4.26 5.66
N ALA A 255 20.42 3.55 5.58
CA ALA A 255 21.71 4.16 5.26
C ALA A 255 21.66 4.83 3.87
N ASP A 256 21.09 4.16 2.88
CA ASP A 256 20.94 4.71 1.52
C ASP A 256 20.07 5.96 1.50
N LEU A 257 19.00 6.00 2.30
CA LEU A 257 18.16 7.19 2.45
C LEU A 257 18.95 8.37 3.05
N LEU A 258 19.69 8.12 4.13
CA LEU A 258 20.45 9.14 4.86
C LEU A 258 21.69 9.62 4.10
N CYS A 259 22.25 8.78 3.24
CA CYS A 259 23.36 9.11 2.34
C CYS A 259 22.89 9.65 0.98
N ASN A 260 21.60 9.97 0.81
CA ASN A 260 21.03 10.49 -0.44
C ASN A 260 21.32 9.60 -1.67
N ARG A 261 21.34 8.28 -1.47
CA ARG A 261 21.54 7.24 -2.50
C ARG A 261 20.23 6.63 -3.03
N ILE A 262 19.09 7.04 -2.47
CA ILE A 262 17.77 6.60 -2.93
C ILE A 262 17.31 7.45 -4.11
N ASP A 263 16.73 6.79 -5.11
CA ASP A 263 16.14 7.48 -6.26
C ASP A 263 14.91 8.30 -5.86
N ILE A 264 14.78 9.52 -6.39
CA ILE A 264 13.66 10.40 -6.07
C ILE A 264 12.30 9.77 -6.39
N SER A 265 12.21 8.92 -7.42
CA SER A 265 10.97 8.20 -7.77
C SER A 265 10.44 7.34 -6.62
N GLN A 266 11.33 6.82 -5.77
CA GLN A 266 10.97 6.04 -4.58
C GLN A 266 10.43 6.91 -3.44
N LEU A 267 10.67 8.22 -3.50
CA LEU A 267 10.27 9.21 -2.49
C LEU A 267 9.01 9.98 -2.87
N VAL A 268 8.53 9.84 -4.11
CA VAL A 268 7.32 10.53 -4.59
C VAL A 268 6.09 9.99 -3.87
N ILE A 269 5.34 10.90 -3.26
CA ILE A 269 4.04 10.64 -2.63
C ILE A 269 2.97 11.20 -3.58
N THR A 270 1.88 10.46 -3.79
CA THR A 270 0.76 10.92 -4.62
C THR A 270 -0.52 11.04 -3.83
N LYS A 271 -1.23 12.16 -3.98
CA LYS A 271 -2.59 12.35 -3.42
C LYS A 271 -3.51 12.96 -4.45
N GLU A 272 -4.76 12.51 -4.42
CA GLU A 272 -5.82 13.02 -5.29
C GLU A 272 -6.29 14.38 -4.79
N LEU A 273 -6.36 15.35 -5.70
CA LEU A 273 -6.88 16.69 -5.44
C LEU A 273 -8.41 16.66 -5.54
N ALA A 274 -9.08 16.18 -4.49
CA ALA A 274 -10.54 16.03 -4.49
C ALA A 274 -11.29 17.36 -4.27
N LYS A 275 -10.70 18.27 -3.48
CA LYS A 275 -11.28 19.60 -3.20
C LYS A 275 -10.17 20.65 -3.16
N THR A 276 -10.51 21.91 -3.42
CA THR A 276 -9.56 23.03 -3.30
C THR A 276 -9.59 23.66 -1.91
N ASP A 277 -10.70 23.52 -1.20
CA ASP A 277 -10.88 24.07 0.14
C ASP A 277 -11.02 22.94 1.16
N TYR A 278 -10.05 22.86 2.07
CA TYR A 278 -10.02 21.91 3.17
C TYR A 278 -9.92 22.68 4.48
N ALA A 279 -10.67 22.25 5.49
CA ALA A 279 -10.62 22.82 6.84
C ALA A 279 -9.19 22.82 7.43
N ALA A 280 -8.37 21.84 7.06
CA ALA A 280 -6.96 21.77 7.42
C ALA A 280 -6.08 21.79 6.16
N LYS A 281 -5.04 22.64 6.17
CA LYS A 281 -4.09 22.77 5.06
C LYS A 281 -3.42 21.44 4.73
N GLN A 282 -3.43 21.08 3.45
CA GLN A 282 -2.86 19.83 2.94
C GLN A 282 -1.69 20.10 2.00
N ALA A 283 -0.65 19.25 2.09
CA ALA A 283 0.56 19.33 1.27
C ALA A 283 0.30 19.42 -0.24
N HIS A 284 -0.52 18.51 -0.77
CA HIS A 284 -0.83 18.44 -2.21
C HIS A 284 -1.65 19.63 -2.71
N VAL A 285 -2.47 20.24 -1.85
CA VAL A 285 -3.28 21.43 -2.18
C VAL A 285 -2.41 22.67 -2.24
N GLU A 286 -1.58 22.87 -1.22
CA GLU A 286 -0.62 23.98 -1.16
C GLU A 286 0.39 23.89 -2.31
N LEU A 287 0.87 22.68 -2.65
CA LEU A 287 1.71 22.48 -3.81
C LEU A 287 0.99 22.81 -5.12
N ALA A 288 -0.25 22.34 -5.31
CA ALA A 288 -1.01 22.65 -6.52
C ALA A 288 -1.20 24.17 -6.71
N ALA A 289 -1.49 24.90 -5.62
CA ALA A 289 -1.56 26.35 -5.64
C ALA A 289 -0.19 27.00 -5.94
N LYS A 290 0.90 26.47 -5.38
CA LYS A 290 2.27 26.92 -5.63
C LYS A 290 2.70 26.69 -7.08
N MET A 291 2.34 25.54 -7.67
CA MET A 291 2.58 25.23 -9.09
C MET A 291 1.78 26.18 -9.99
N LYS A 292 0.50 26.41 -9.70
CA LYS A 292 -0.35 27.34 -10.46
C LYS A 292 0.18 28.78 -10.48
N LYS A 293 0.79 29.23 -9.37
CA LYS A 293 1.45 30.54 -9.30
C LYS A 293 2.74 30.61 -10.13
N ARG A 294 3.46 29.51 -10.28
CA ARG A 294 4.68 29.43 -11.09
C ARG A 294 4.36 29.34 -12.58
N ASP A 295 3.45 28.43 -12.93
CA ASP A 295 2.96 28.23 -14.28
C ASP A 295 1.54 27.67 -14.23
N ALA A 296 0.58 28.45 -14.74
CA ALA A 296 -0.82 28.05 -14.76
C ALA A 296 -1.11 26.92 -15.77
N GLY A 297 -0.26 26.75 -16.80
CA GLY A 297 -0.46 25.77 -17.87
C GLY A 297 -0.19 24.33 -17.43
N SER A 298 0.73 24.12 -16.49
CA SER A 298 1.15 22.80 -15.99
C SER A 298 0.55 22.42 -14.62
N ALA A 299 -0.36 23.25 -14.10
CA ALA A 299 -0.96 23.06 -12.78
C ALA A 299 -1.98 21.89 -12.74
N PRO A 300 -1.99 21.07 -11.68
CA PRO A 300 -2.98 20.01 -11.51
C PRO A 300 -4.42 20.53 -11.43
N LYS A 301 -5.37 19.79 -12.00
CA LYS A 301 -6.81 20.06 -11.96
C LYS A 301 -7.51 19.24 -10.86
N LEU A 302 -8.74 19.60 -10.56
CA LEU A 302 -9.56 18.86 -9.60
C LEU A 302 -9.86 17.44 -10.13
N GLY A 303 -9.59 16.44 -9.30
CA GLY A 303 -9.60 15.02 -9.67
C GLY A 303 -8.22 14.45 -10.05
N ASP A 304 -7.23 15.31 -10.35
CA ASP A 304 -5.89 14.84 -10.68
C ASP A 304 -5.14 14.36 -9.44
N ARG A 305 -4.19 13.44 -9.64
CA ARG A 305 -3.20 13.08 -8.62
C ARG A 305 -2.01 14.02 -8.69
N VAL A 306 -1.70 14.64 -7.56
CA VAL A 306 -0.55 15.54 -7.39
C VAL A 306 0.61 14.73 -6.80
N PRO A 307 1.69 14.47 -7.57
CA PRO A 307 2.92 13.92 -7.04
C PRO A 307 3.72 15.01 -6.32
N TYR A 308 4.32 14.67 -5.18
CA TYR A 308 5.19 15.57 -4.45
C TYR A 308 6.25 14.81 -3.65
N VAL A 309 7.33 15.51 -3.31
CA VAL A 309 8.32 15.08 -2.33
C VAL A 309 8.38 16.09 -1.17
N ILE A 310 8.92 15.66 -0.04
CA ILE A 310 9.11 16.53 1.13
C ILE A 310 10.55 17.02 1.19
N ILE A 311 10.73 18.33 1.01
CA ILE A 311 12.03 18.99 1.03
C ILE A 311 12.44 19.39 2.45
N ASN A 312 13.74 19.56 2.65
CA ASN A 312 14.29 20.08 3.88
C ASN A 312 13.95 21.56 4.04
N ALA A 313 13.68 21.98 5.27
CA ALA A 313 13.32 23.35 5.62
C ALA A 313 13.75 23.66 7.05
N ALA A 314 13.56 24.91 7.49
CA ALA A 314 13.83 25.30 8.87
C ALA A 314 13.08 24.40 9.86
N LYS A 315 13.68 24.20 11.04
CA LYS A 315 13.09 23.40 12.12
C LYS A 315 11.67 23.89 12.41
N ASN A 316 10.74 22.96 12.68
CA ASN A 316 9.31 23.22 12.92
C ASN A 316 8.51 23.77 11.72
N THR A 317 9.08 23.79 10.51
CA THR A 317 8.28 24.11 9.31
C THR A 317 7.22 23.03 9.09
N PRO A 318 5.92 23.38 8.97
CA PRO A 318 4.86 22.41 8.74
C PRO A 318 5.06 21.61 7.45
N ALA A 319 4.72 20.32 7.46
CA ALA A 319 4.92 19.43 6.32
C ALA A 319 4.23 19.91 5.03
N TYR A 320 3.09 20.61 5.13
CA TYR A 320 2.39 21.14 3.96
C TYR A 320 3.14 22.25 3.23
N MET A 321 4.03 22.99 3.91
CA MET A 321 4.89 24.01 3.28
C MET A 321 6.11 23.41 2.58
N LYS A 322 6.49 22.19 3.00
CA LYS A 322 7.67 21.45 2.55
C LYS A 322 7.38 20.55 1.33
N ALA A 323 6.16 20.56 0.82
CA ALA A 323 5.82 19.83 -0.38
C ALA A 323 6.34 20.58 -1.62
N GLU A 324 7.01 19.83 -2.50
CA GLU A 324 7.56 20.36 -3.74
C GLU A 324 7.43 19.36 -4.89
N ASP A 325 7.36 19.88 -6.11
CA ASP A 325 7.29 19.09 -7.34
C ASP A 325 8.61 18.34 -7.57
N PRO A 326 8.60 17.02 -7.87
CA PRO A 326 9.82 16.25 -8.02
C PRO A 326 10.75 16.75 -9.14
N ILE A 327 10.20 17.31 -10.23
CA ILE A 327 11.01 17.86 -11.32
C ILE A 327 11.70 19.14 -10.86
N TYR A 328 10.94 20.03 -10.21
CA TYR A 328 11.52 21.25 -9.63
C TYR A 328 12.65 20.95 -8.65
N VAL A 329 12.48 19.91 -7.81
CA VAL A 329 13.52 19.46 -6.88
C VAL A 329 14.78 18.98 -7.62
N LEU A 330 14.62 18.19 -8.68
CA LEU A 330 15.74 17.71 -9.49
C LEU A 330 16.49 18.90 -10.12
N GLU A 331 15.78 19.76 -10.84
CA GLU A 331 16.36 20.89 -11.58
C GLU A 331 17.12 21.86 -10.68
N ASN A 332 16.57 22.15 -9.50
CA ASN A 332 17.12 23.13 -8.56
C ASN A 332 17.99 22.49 -7.45
N CYS A 333 18.17 21.18 -7.48
CA CYS A 333 18.90 20.40 -6.47
C CYS A 333 18.42 20.70 -5.04
N VAL A 334 17.11 20.80 -4.85
CA VAL A 334 16.55 21.13 -3.53
C VAL A 334 16.76 19.94 -2.59
N PRO A 335 17.31 20.14 -1.38
CA PRO A 335 17.60 19.03 -0.48
C PRO A 335 16.30 18.35 0.00
N ILE A 336 16.27 17.02 -0.03
CA ILE A 336 15.17 16.22 0.51
C ILE A 336 15.29 16.12 2.03
N ASP A 337 14.15 16.11 2.74
CA ASP A 337 14.15 15.85 4.18
C ASP A 337 14.19 14.35 4.49
N ALA A 338 15.40 13.79 4.56
CA ALA A 338 15.59 12.39 4.93
C ALA A 338 15.05 12.05 6.34
N ASN A 339 15.03 12.99 7.29
CA ASN A 339 14.45 12.74 8.63
C ASN A 339 12.95 12.52 8.52
N TYR A 340 12.25 13.33 7.73
CA TYR A 340 10.81 13.16 7.53
C TYR A 340 10.48 11.76 6.97
N TYR A 341 11.22 11.29 5.96
CA TYR A 341 10.99 9.94 5.43
C TYR A 341 11.34 8.85 6.45
N LEU A 342 12.44 9.00 7.20
CA LEU A 342 12.81 8.03 8.23
C LEU A 342 11.76 7.96 9.36
N GLU A 343 11.40 9.10 9.93
CA GLU A 343 10.53 9.18 11.12
C GLU A 343 9.04 9.04 10.78
N ASN A 344 8.55 9.69 9.72
CA ASN A 344 7.12 9.71 9.40
C ASN A 344 6.69 8.60 8.45
N GLN A 345 7.56 8.13 7.56
CA GLN A 345 7.22 7.13 6.54
C GLN A 345 7.72 5.73 6.87
N LEU A 346 8.98 5.57 7.33
CA LEU A 346 9.61 4.26 7.51
C LEU A 346 9.52 3.69 8.94
N SER A 347 9.75 4.50 9.97
CA SER A 347 9.88 4.01 11.35
C SER A 347 8.65 3.22 11.81
N LYS A 348 7.46 3.83 11.76
CA LYS A 348 6.24 3.22 12.30
C LYS A 348 5.85 1.93 11.57
N PRO A 349 5.89 1.84 10.23
CA PRO A 349 5.63 0.59 9.54
C PRO A 349 6.63 -0.52 9.89
N LEU A 350 7.92 -0.20 9.98
CA LEU A 350 8.95 -1.19 10.33
C LEU A 350 8.77 -1.71 11.75
N LEU A 351 8.57 -0.83 12.71
CA LEU A 351 8.35 -1.21 14.11
C LEU A 351 7.16 -2.16 14.23
N ARG A 352 6.05 -1.89 13.54
CA ARG A 352 4.86 -2.75 13.56
C ARG A 352 5.09 -4.19 13.09
N ILE A 353 6.04 -4.44 12.19
CA ILE A 353 6.33 -5.79 11.70
C ILE A 353 7.46 -6.46 12.48
N PHE A 354 8.39 -5.70 13.04
CA PHE A 354 9.56 -6.23 13.73
C PHE A 354 9.35 -6.35 15.25
N GLU A 355 8.56 -5.49 15.90
CA GLU A 355 8.29 -5.57 17.34
C GLU A 355 7.69 -6.93 17.76
N PRO A 356 6.72 -7.54 17.04
CA PRO A 356 6.19 -8.86 17.42
C PRO A 356 7.22 -10.00 17.33
N ILE A 357 8.36 -9.78 16.67
CA ILE A 357 9.38 -10.80 16.39
C ILE A 357 10.63 -10.58 17.25
N LEU A 358 11.11 -9.33 17.32
CA LEU A 358 12.33 -8.93 18.01
C LEU A 358 12.09 -8.32 19.40
N GLY A 359 10.83 -8.06 19.76
CA GLY A 359 10.42 -7.40 21.00
C GLY A 359 10.80 -5.92 21.04
N ASP A 360 10.87 -5.36 22.25
CA ASP A 360 11.11 -3.92 22.52
C ASP A 360 12.45 -3.40 21.99
N LYS A 361 13.38 -4.29 21.64
CA LYS A 361 14.68 -3.94 21.06
C LYS A 361 14.60 -3.60 19.56
N ALA A 362 13.46 -3.82 18.90
CA ALA A 362 13.30 -3.56 17.47
C ALA A 362 13.65 -2.11 17.10
N GLU A 363 13.20 -1.13 17.90
CA GLU A 363 13.48 0.29 17.64
C GLU A 363 14.96 0.62 17.71
N SER A 364 15.65 0.14 18.75
CA SER A 364 17.07 0.41 18.90
C SER A 364 17.88 -0.27 17.79
N ILE A 365 17.58 -1.52 17.44
CA ILE A 365 18.29 -2.27 16.41
C ILE A 365 18.13 -1.62 15.02
N LEU A 366 16.92 -1.17 14.68
CA LEU A 366 16.60 -0.68 13.34
C LEU A 366 16.94 0.80 13.15
N LEU A 367 16.67 1.65 14.15
CA LEU A 367 16.72 3.10 14.01
C LEU A 367 17.97 3.72 14.66
N ARG A 368 18.66 2.98 15.55
CA ARG A 368 19.83 3.49 16.28
C ARG A 368 21.05 2.59 15.99
N GLY A 369 21.91 3.01 15.09
CA GLY A 369 23.12 2.27 14.76
C GLY A 369 24.10 3.07 13.92
N ASP A 370 25.23 2.48 13.57
CA ASP A 370 26.25 3.14 12.75
C ASP A 370 25.71 3.52 11.36
N HIS A 371 24.76 2.73 10.84
CA HIS A 371 24.08 2.98 9.58
C HIS A 371 23.27 4.28 9.55
N THR A 372 22.95 4.89 10.70
CA THR A 372 22.25 6.18 10.78
C THR A 372 23.14 7.38 11.09
N ARG A 373 24.42 7.16 11.40
CA ARG A 373 25.36 8.23 11.79
C ARG A 373 25.87 9.04 10.61
N THR A 374 26.07 8.39 9.47
CA THR A 374 26.58 9.06 8.26
C THR A 374 25.42 9.68 7.48
N ARG A 375 25.50 11.01 7.27
CA ARG A 375 24.46 11.76 6.56
C ARG A 375 25.10 12.58 5.45
N ALA A 376 24.58 12.46 4.24
CA ALA A 376 24.97 13.30 3.11
C ALA A 376 23.90 14.36 2.88
N VAL A 377 24.31 15.63 2.82
CA VAL A 377 23.39 16.75 2.56
C VAL A 377 23.81 17.42 1.26
N VAL A 378 22.87 17.52 0.33
CA VAL A 378 23.04 18.28 -0.92
C VAL A 378 22.87 19.76 -0.61
N THR A 379 23.64 20.62 -1.27
CA THR A 379 23.47 22.08 -1.18
C THR A 379 22.50 22.55 -2.27
N SER A 380 21.45 23.26 -1.87
CA SER A 380 20.45 23.85 -2.78
C SER A 380 21.10 24.84 -3.75
N LYS A 381 20.68 24.85 -5.03
CA LYS A 381 21.04 25.93 -5.98
C LYS A 381 20.19 27.18 -5.81
N VAL A 382 19.06 27.07 -5.12
CA VAL A 382 18.10 28.15 -4.89
C VAL A 382 18.14 28.62 -3.45
N GLY A 383 18.11 29.94 -3.27
CA GLY A 383 18.11 30.64 -1.97
C GLY A 383 19.08 31.82 -1.95
N ALA A 384 18.79 32.83 -1.13
CA ALA A 384 19.59 34.07 -1.06
C ALA A 384 21.07 33.80 -0.71
N LEU A 385 21.34 32.83 0.17
CA LEU A 385 22.70 32.43 0.56
C LEU A 385 23.43 31.60 -0.51
N ALA A 386 22.70 30.89 -1.38
CA ALA A 386 23.30 30.08 -2.44
C ALA A 386 24.07 30.96 -3.44
N ALA A 387 23.60 32.18 -3.70
CA ALA A 387 24.26 33.16 -4.57
C ALA A 387 25.64 33.60 -4.05
N PHE A 388 25.88 33.54 -2.73
CA PHE A 388 27.15 33.92 -2.10
C PHE A 388 28.07 32.72 -1.82
N THR A 389 27.66 31.51 -2.21
CA THR A 389 28.43 30.29 -1.94
C THR A 389 29.52 30.12 -3.00
N LYS A 390 30.80 30.25 -2.61
CA LYS A 390 31.92 29.91 -3.50
C LYS A 390 32.11 28.40 -3.55
N LYS A 391 31.99 27.82 -4.74
CA LYS A 391 32.41 26.43 -4.97
C LYS A 391 33.93 26.35 -4.92
N ARG A 392 34.45 25.39 -4.18
CA ARG A 392 35.87 25.03 -4.20
C ARG A 392 35.98 23.58 -4.62
N ASP A 393 36.93 23.29 -5.49
CA ASP A 393 37.14 21.94 -5.97
C ASP A 393 37.83 21.08 -4.90
N ALA A 394 37.35 19.85 -4.76
CA ALA A 394 37.96 18.84 -3.90
C ALA A 394 38.67 17.79 -4.76
N CYS A 395 39.79 17.26 -4.27
CA CYS A 395 40.50 16.13 -4.86
C CYS A 395 39.56 14.93 -5.02
N LEU A 396 39.49 14.33 -6.21
CA LEU A 396 38.61 13.19 -6.47
C LEU A 396 39.01 11.94 -5.67
N GLY A 397 40.30 11.77 -5.38
CA GLY A 397 40.84 10.65 -4.59
C GLY A 397 40.55 10.79 -3.09
N CYS A 398 41.15 11.77 -2.42
CA CYS A 398 41.09 11.90 -0.96
C CYS A 398 40.03 12.88 -0.42
N LYS A 399 39.27 13.56 -1.30
CA LYS A 399 38.26 14.58 -0.95
C LYS A 399 38.79 15.82 -0.21
N ALA A 400 40.11 15.98 -0.09
CA ALA A 400 40.72 17.21 0.43
C ALA A 400 40.43 18.39 -0.50
N LEU A 401 40.16 19.57 0.08
CA LEU A 401 40.00 20.81 -0.69
C LEU A 401 41.30 21.16 -1.43
N LEU A 402 41.19 21.52 -2.70
CA LEU A 402 42.35 21.92 -3.49
C LEU A 402 42.80 23.34 -3.08
N PRO A 403 44.12 23.57 -2.94
CA PRO A 403 44.67 24.89 -2.66
C PRO A 403 44.32 25.92 -3.76
N VAL A 404 44.36 27.20 -3.40
CA VAL A 404 44.22 28.31 -4.36
C VAL A 404 45.32 28.18 -5.43
N GLY A 405 44.95 28.21 -6.71
CA GLY A 405 45.85 28.00 -7.85
C GLY A 405 45.88 26.57 -8.41
N TYR A 406 45.27 25.60 -7.73
CA TYR A 406 45.04 24.23 -8.23
C TYR A 406 43.56 23.97 -8.57
N GLU A 407 42.78 25.05 -8.68
CA GLU A 407 41.36 25.03 -9.04
C GLU A 407 41.21 24.41 -10.45
N GLY A 408 40.24 23.52 -10.63
CA GLY A 408 40.05 22.75 -11.87
C GLY A 408 40.82 21.43 -12.00
N GLN A 409 41.90 21.18 -11.24
CA GLN A 409 42.60 19.88 -11.30
C GLN A 409 41.77 18.75 -10.70
N ALA A 410 41.86 17.53 -11.24
CA ALA A 410 41.12 16.38 -10.72
C ALA A 410 41.64 15.87 -9.35
N VAL A 411 42.95 15.88 -9.14
CA VAL A 411 43.62 15.25 -7.99
C VAL A 411 44.60 16.20 -7.30
N CYS A 412 44.81 16.01 -5.99
CA CYS A 412 45.88 16.70 -5.26
C CYS A 412 47.24 16.05 -5.54
N GLN A 413 48.33 16.73 -5.18
CA GLN A 413 49.69 16.20 -5.40
C GLN A 413 49.92 14.83 -4.76
N HIS A 414 49.36 14.57 -3.57
CA HIS A 414 49.45 13.26 -2.92
C HIS A 414 48.76 12.14 -3.72
N CYS A 415 47.61 12.42 -4.31
CA CYS A 415 46.83 11.43 -5.07
C CYS A 415 47.28 11.31 -6.53
N LYS A 416 48.24 12.12 -6.99
CA LYS A 416 48.69 12.17 -8.37
C LYS A 416 49.28 10.83 -8.86
N GLN A 417 49.87 10.07 -7.95
CA GLN A 417 50.40 8.73 -8.21
C GLN A 417 49.31 7.74 -8.67
N ASN A 418 48.07 7.93 -8.19
CA ASN A 418 46.91 7.09 -8.50
C ASN A 418 45.97 7.75 -9.54
N GLU A 419 46.43 8.79 -10.24
CA GLU A 419 45.60 9.56 -11.18
C GLU A 419 44.99 8.68 -12.28
N ALA A 420 45.78 7.75 -12.86
CA ALA A 420 45.31 6.85 -13.91
C ALA A 420 44.16 5.93 -13.44
N ALA A 421 44.27 5.36 -12.24
CA ALA A 421 43.23 4.51 -11.67
C ALA A 421 41.95 5.31 -11.33
N LEU A 422 42.11 6.53 -10.80
CA LEU A 422 40.99 7.43 -10.54
C LEU A 422 40.28 7.84 -11.84
N TYR A 423 41.05 8.14 -12.89
CA TYR A 423 40.50 8.45 -14.21
C TYR A 423 39.70 7.28 -14.79
N GLN A 424 40.25 6.07 -14.76
CA GLN A 424 39.55 4.86 -15.23
C GLN A 424 38.22 4.62 -14.49
N ASN A 425 38.19 4.84 -13.18
CA ASN A 425 36.97 4.71 -12.37
C ASN A 425 35.90 5.74 -12.76
N GLU A 426 36.27 7.01 -12.90
CA GLU A 426 35.33 8.07 -13.28
C GLU A 426 34.83 7.90 -14.72
N LEU A 427 35.69 7.43 -15.63
CA LEU A 427 35.33 7.11 -17.02
C LEU A 427 34.38 5.91 -17.10
N SER A 428 34.61 4.87 -16.30
CA SER A 428 33.69 3.73 -16.19
C SER A 428 32.31 4.15 -15.66
N ALA A 429 32.29 5.04 -14.67
CA ALA A 429 31.04 5.60 -14.15
C ALA A 429 30.31 6.46 -15.21
N GLN A 430 31.05 7.28 -15.97
CA GLN A 430 30.50 8.06 -17.08
C GLN A 430 29.89 7.15 -18.14
N ARG A 431 30.62 6.11 -18.59
CA ARG A 431 30.11 5.15 -19.58
C ARG A 431 28.83 4.46 -19.12
N SER A 432 28.72 4.13 -17.84
CA SER A 432 27.49 3.56 -17.28
C SER A 432 26.31 4.55 -17.31
N LEU A 433 26.56 5.84 -17.08
CA LEU A 433 25.54 6.87 -17.18
C LEU A 433 25.13 7.15 -18.63
N GLU A 434 26.08 7.15 -19.57
CA GLU A 434 25.83 7.29 -21.01
C GLU A 434 24.94 6.16 -21.54
N ASP A 435 25.26 4.89 -21.23
CA ASP A 435 24.41 3.75 -21.63
C ASP A 435 22.98 3.92 -21.11
N ARG A 436 22.84 4.26 -19.82
CA ARG A 436 21.52 4.49 -19.21
C ARG A 436 20.79 5.67 -19.85
N PHE A 437 21.48 6.76 -20.16
CA PHE A 437 20.93 7.92 -20.84
C PHE A 437 20.38 7.52 -22.22
N CYS A 438 21.21 6.90 -23.05
CA CYS A 438 20.82 6.47 -24.39
C CYS A 438 19.61 5.52 -24.35
N ARG A 439 19.61 4.53 -23.44
CA ARG A 439 18.50 3.57 -23.31
C ARG A 439 17.18 4.23 -22.91
N LEU A 440 17.21 5.16 -21.95
CA LEU A 440 15.99 5.83 -21.48
C LEU A 440 15.41 6.78 -22.53
N TRP A 441 16.25 7.59 -23.18
CA TRP A 441 15.79 8.57 -24.16
C TRP A 441 15.33 7.92 -25.48
N THR A 442 16.02 6.87 -25.95
CA THR A 442 15.56 6.11 -27.12
C THR A 442 14.26 5.35 -26.85
N GLN A 443 14.05 4.86 -25.61
CA GLN A 443 12.79 4.24 -25.23
C GLN A 443 11.63 5.25 -25.26
N CYS A 444 11.88 6.52 -24.91
CA CYS A 444 10.88 7.58 -25.04
C CYS A 444 10.48 7.82 -26.51
N GLN A 445 11.43 7.84 -27.45
CA GLN A 445 11.13 7.98 -28.88
C GLN A 445 10.31 6.79 -29.40
N ARG A 446 10.67 5.55 -29.02
CA ARG A 446 9.88 4.36 -29.37
C ARG A 446 8.47 4.41 -28.80
N CYS A 447 8.32 4.92 -27.58
CA CYS A 447 7.01 5.09 -26.93
C CYS A 447 6.16 6.16 -27.64
N GLN A 448 6.78 7.23 -28.13
CA GLN A 448 6.10 8.27 -28.90
C GLN A 448 5.72 7.79 -30.32
N GLY A 449 6.55 6.93 -30.91
CA GLY A 449 6.38 6.42 -32.27
C GLY A 449 7.06 7.27 -33.35
N SER A 450 7.60 8.44 -33.01
CA SER A 450 8.39 9.29 -33.91
C SER A 450 9.86 9.31 -33.50
N LEU A 451 10.76 9.21 -34.49
CA LEU A 451 12.19 9.41 -34.32
C LEU A 451 12.64 10.84 -34.70
N HIS A 452 11.75 11.61 -35.31
CA HIS A 452 12.07 12.90 -35.94
C HIS A 452 11.44 14.10 -35.22
N GLU A 453 10.51 13.85 -34.29
CA GLU A 453 9.86 14.88 -33.49
C GLU A 453 10.40 14.90 -32.06
N GLU A 454 10.24 16.04 -31.39
CA GLU A 454 10.59 16.17 -29.98
C GLU A 454 9.65 15.34 -29.09
N VAL A 455 10.21 14.70 -28.06
CA VAL A 455 9.43 13.94 -27.08
C VAL A 455 8.82 14.89 -26.04
N ILE A 456 7.58 15.33 -26.27
CA ILE A 456 6.81 16.12 -25.31
C ILE A 456 5.88 15.19 -24.50
N CYS A 457 6.44 14.55 -23.47
CA CYS A 457 5.70 13.65 -22.58
C CYS A 457 5.70 14.18 -21.14
N THR A 458 4.52 14.29 -20.54
CA THR A 458 4.29 14.72 -19.15
C THR A 458 3.65 13.63 -18.29
N SER A 459 3.70 12.37 -18.73
CA SER A 459 3.12 11.22 -18.01
C SER A 459 3.86 10.98 -16.70
N ARG A 460 3.26 11.41 -15.59
CA ARG A 460 3.80 11.28 -14.23
C ARG A 460 3.76 9.84 -13.70
N ASP A 461 2.95 8.97 -14.32
CA ASP A 461 2.86 7.54 -13.98
C ASP A 461 3.93 6.71 -14.71
N CYS A 462 4.63 7.29 -15.69
CA CYS A 462 5.69 6.60 -16.40
C CYS A 462 6.96 6.52 -15.53
N PRO A 463 7.54 5.33 -15.28
CA PRO A 463 8.75 5.20 -14.47
C PRO A 463 9.97 5.87 -15.10
N ILE A 464 9.98 6.02 -16.42
CA ILE A 464 11.08 6.68 -17.17
C ILE A 464 11.03 8.20 -17.00
N PHE A 465 9.85 8.79 -16.72
CA PHE A 465 9.64 10.22 -16.78
C PHE A 465 10.59 11.02 -15.87
N TYR A 466 10.71 10.64 -14.60
CA TYR A 466 11.66 11.27 -13.68
C TYR A 466 13.10 10.76 -13.87
N MET A 467 13.24 9.48 -14.23
CA MET A 467 14.55 8.83 -14.39
C MET A 467 15.38 9.44 -15.52
N ARG A 468 14.77 9.75 -16.67
CA ARG A 468 15.47 10.36 -17.81
C ARG A 468 16.04 11.74 -17.47
N THR A 469 15.30 12.54 -16.70
CA THR A 469 15.72 13.88 -16.26
C THR A 469 16.85 13.78 -15.26
N LYS A 470 16.73 12.88 -14.27
CA LYS A 470 17.79 12.62 -13.30
C LYS A 470 19.09 12.18 -13.98
N ILE A 471 19.03 11.18 -14.86
CA ILE A 471 20.22 10.64 -15.53
C ILE A 471 20.88 11.68 -16.42
N ARG A 472 20.10 12.54 -17.10
CA ARG A 472 20.65 13.69 -17.84
C ARG A 472 21.49 14.60 -16.92
N MET A 473 21.00 14.90 -15.73
CA MET A 473 21.70 15.77 -14.77
C MET A 473 22.93 15.10 -14.13
N GLU A 474 22.83 13.81 -13.81
CA GLU A 474 23.97 13.02 -13.31
C GLU A 474 25.07 12.92 -14.36
N LEU A 475 24.70 12.71 -15.63
CA LEU A 475 25.65 12.65 -16.74
C LEU A 475 26.36 14.01 -16.95
N ASP A 476 25.64 15.12 -17.00
CA ASP A 476 26.24 16.47 -17.09
C ASP A 476 27.21 16.76 -15.92
N THR A 477 26.88 16.27 -14.72
CA THR A 477 27.77 16.41 -13.56
C THR A 477 29.01 15.52 -13.69
N GLN A 478 28.85 14.30 -14.17
CA GLN A 478 29.94 13.34 -14.32
C GLN A 478 30.90 13.73 -15.45
N GLU A 479 30.38 14.24 -16.56
CA GLU A 479 31.17 14.76 -17.68
C GLU A 479 32.09 15.91 -17.21
N LYS A 480 31.56 16.84 -16.41
CA LYS A 480 32.36 17.90 -15.77
C LYS A 480 33.44 17.36 -14.84
N ARG A 481 33.20 16.24 -14.16
CA ARG A 481 34.20 15.59 -13.29
C ARG A 481 35.33 14.98 -14.10
N VAL A 482 35.00 14.28 -15.19
CA VAL A 482 35.99 13.68 -16.09
C VAL A 482 36.79 14.77 -16.83
N GLY A 483 36.15 15.88 -17.21
CA GLY A 483 36.82 17.03 -17.82
C GLY A 483 37.94 17.66 -16.96
N ARG A 484 37.93 17.45 -15.63
CA ARG A 484 39.00 17.93 -14.72
C ARG A 484 40.35 17.23 -14.92
N PHE A 485 40.38 16.09 -15.62
CA PHE A 485 41.62 15.41 -15.99
C PHE A 485 42.24 15.96 -17.29
N GLY A 486 41.58 16.93 -17.93
CA GLY A 486 42.01 17.52 -19.19
C GLY A 486 41.35 16.88 -20.41
N VAL A 487 41.63 17.45 -21.58
CA VAL A 487 41.18 16.93 -22.87
C VAL A 487 42.27 15.98 -23.39
N PRO A 488 41.95 14.74 -23.78
CA PRO A 488 42.92 13.89 -24.44
C PRO A 488 43.31 14.53 -25.78
N SER A 489 44.52 15.09 -25.83
CA SER A 489 45.15 15.57 -27.06
C SER A 489 45.97 14.43 -27.65
N TRP A 490 45.69 14.11 -28.91
CA TRP A 490 46.43 13.12 -29.70
C TRP A 490 47.55 13.79 -30.47
#